data_AF-A0AAE0RZV2-F1
#
_entry.id   AF-A0AAE0RZV2-F1
#
_cell.length_a   1.000
_cell.length_b   1.000
_cell.length_c   1.000
_cell.angle_alpha   90.00
_cell.angle_beta   90.00
_cell.angle_gamma   90.00
#
_symmetry.space_group_name_H-M   'P 1'
#
loop_
_entity.id
_entity.type
_entity.pdbx_description
1 polymer ?
#
loop_
_entity_poly.entity_id
_entity_poly.type
_entity_poly.pdbx_seq_one_letter_code
_entity_poly.pdbx_strand_id
1 'polypeptide(L)'
;MPVQYSGVLAEHRAVREQAGLFDVSHMGEIEFSGHDVIAFLERAFTNNVLKLKTGDAQYTLMLNDEGGVVDDLILYCMKSGSLYMAIVNASNIEKDVSRLQAYMQQWECDVTIKNVSEKLGLFAVQGPNALEIVKSFCGDAFFNEVRTVNDFEKMMRFTFQFGNVRGVNLMLARTGYTGEDGFELCFENEHAHLVWNHLLEVGKDMGLAPVGLGARDTLRLEMGYALYGHELREDVNPFEANLHWVVKMNKEFVGKSSLEACLKQKRRLVGFVIDSEKVVLRQGAIVEGLMCINRDRYADNEWECVGAVCSGGYSPTLEKPIGTALISTEKESSELRDVLRATTTITAALMNGAKEVVPCDTLEELNLLKAGYAEGTYVTGGEKDYAKVPELALGNSPQSYAGATVSNKTVLLLTTNGTLTIKKASLLGNVCLVCFNNVSAIREHLLKSDYREKKVYIVCSGKNGMFASEDFLCAGLLVDKLVTERNTFENFILGDAANVARVYYEKFRGAYEAGLVNSESGRQLISKGMQMDVDFCAKVDTMFAVPVFQDGAIRLEKLITKKFKRVD
;
A
#
# COMPACT_ATOMS: atom_id res chain seq x y z
N MET A 1 23.04 8.24 25.61
CA MET A 1 22.86 6.99 24.84
C MET A 1 24.11 6.69 24.04
N PRO A 2 24.60 5.44 24.03
CA PRO A 2 25.77 5.04 23.25
C PRO A 2 25.43 5.02 21.75
N VAL A 3 26.22 5.72 20.94
CA VAL A 3 26.06 5.67 19.47
C VAL A 3 26.52 4.31 18.93
N GLN A 4 27.59 3.77 19.49
CA GLN A 4 28.17 2.46 19.19
C GLN A 4 29.08 2.02 20.36
N TYR A 5 29.40 0.73 20.41
CA TYR A 5 30.33 0.08 21.32
C TYR A 5 31.55 -0.50 20.58
N SER A 6 31.32 -1.39 19.61
CA SER A 6 32.36 -2.08 18.83
C SER A 6 32.40 -1.64 17.36
N GLY A 7 31.38 -0.90 16.91
CA GLY A 7 31.26 -0.38 15.56
C GLY A 7 29.92 -0.77 14.94
N VAL A 8 29.27 0.18 14.26
CA VAL A 8 27.92 0.00 13.68
C VAL A 8 27.79 -1.29 12.83
N LEU A 9 28.78 -1.60 11.98
CA LEU A 9 28.74 -2.79 11.13
C LEU A 9 28.84 -4.09 11.93
N ALA A 10 29.75 -4.15 12.91
CA ALA A 10 29.94 -5.33 13.75
C ALA A 10 28.73 -5.59 14.63
N GLU A 11 28.17 -4.53 15.22
CA GLU A 11 26.96 -4.59 16.04
C GLU A 11 25.72 -5.00 15.24
N HIS A 12 25.55 -4.46 14.04
CA HIS A 12 24.47 -4.86 13.14
C HIS A 12 24.54 -6.36 12.82
N ARG A 13 25.73 -6.86 12.44
CA ARG A 13 25.94 -8.28 12.15
C ARG A 13 25.71 -9.13 13.39
N ALA A 14 26.16 -8.68 14.57
CA ALA A 14 25.90 -9.39 15.83
C ALA A 14 24.40 -9.61 16.06
N VAL A 15 23.55 -8.62 15.79
CA VAL A 15 22.08 -8.77 15.93
C VAL A 15 21.50 -9.73 14.89
N ARG A 16 21.91 -9.60 13.62
CA ARG A 16 21.40 -10.45 12.53
C ARG A 16 21.82 -11.91 12.66
N GLU A 17 23.05 -12.16 13.12
CA GLU A 17 23.66 -13.49 13.12
C GLU A 17 23.58 -14.18 14.49
N GLN A 18 23.51 -13.41 15.58
CA GLN A 18 23.60 -13.90 16.97
C GLN A 18 22.57 -13.19 17.87
N ALA A 19 22.99 -12.21 18.67
CA ALA A 19 22.11 -11.35 19.46
C ALA A 19 22.78 -10.01 19.83
N GLY A 20 21.97 -8.96 19.99
CA GLY A 20 22.38 -7.67 20.52
C GLY A 20 21.56 -7.23 21.72
N LEU A 21 22.24 -6.59 22.67
CA LEU A 21 21.67 -5.97 23.86
C LEU A 21 21.67 -4.44 23.69
N PHE A 22 20.49 -3.84 23.73
CA PHE A 22 20.29 -2.41 23.57
C PHE A 22 19.83 -1.79 24.88
N ASP A 23 20.40 -0.63 25.23
CA ASP A 23 19.81 0.25 26.23
C ASP A 23 18.82 1.18 25.54
N VAL A 24 17.53 0.95 25.81
CA VAL A 24 16.41 1.72 25.26
C VAL A 24 15.62 2.46 26.34
N SER A 25 16.22 2.65 27.52
CA SER A 25 15.63 3.34 28.69
C SER A 25 15.38 4.85 28.47
N HIS A 26 15.64 5.36 27.27
CA HIS A 26 15.33 6.74 26.87
C HIS A 26 13.88 6.90 26.40
N MET A 27 13.20 5.80 26.07
CA MET A 27 11.79 5.83 25.70
C MET A 27 10.95 6.34 26.88
N GLY A 28 9.73 6.79 26.60
CA GLY A 28 8.82 7.22 27.65
C GLY A 28 7.82 6.14 28.02
N GLU A 29 7.50 6.04 29.31
CA GLU A 29 6.52 5.12 29.85
C GLU A 29 5.37 5.91 30.49
N ILE A 30 4.16 5.75 29.94
CA ILE A 30 2.95 6.44 30.41
C ILE A 30 1.92 5.42 30.85
N GLU A 31 1.54 5.43 32.11
CA GLU A 31 0.48 4.59 32.66
C GLU A 31 -0.89 5.27 32.58
N PHE A 32 -1.91 4.47 32.26
CA PHE A 32 -3.31 4.87 32.19
C PHE A 32 -4.15 3.95 33.07
N SER A 33 -4.98 4.54 33.93
CA SER A 33 -5.93 3.82 34.79
C SER A 33 -7.17 4.66 35.03
N GLY A 34 -8.27 4.07 35.52
CA GLY A 34 -9.50 4.81 35.81
C GLY A 34 -10.73 4.15 35.18
N HIS A 35 -11.91 4.67 35.49
CA HIS A 35 -13.19 4.11 35.02
C HIS A 35 -13.30 4.15 33.49
N ASP A 36 -12.88 5.25 32.86
CA ASP A 36 -13.08 5.51 31.44
C ASP A 36 -11.89 5.13 30.57
N VAL A 37 -10.89 4.42 31.12
CA VAL A 37 -9.59 4.18 30.46
C VAL A 37 -9.73 3.54 29.08
N ILE A 38 -10.66 2.60 28.90
CA ILE A 38 -10.90 1.95 27.61
C ILE A 38 -11.43 2.95 26.58
N ALA A 39 -12.46 3.72 26.93
CA ALA A 39 -13.09 4.66 26.03
C ALA A 39 -12.11 5.79 25.65
N PHE A 40 -11.32 6.25 26.62
CA PHE A 40 -10.26 7.22 26.42
C PHE A 40 -9.20 6.72 25.44
N LEU A 41 -8.64 5.53 25.67
CA LEU A 41 -7.60 4.95 24.80
C LEU A 41 -8.13 4.59 23.42
N GLU A 42 -9.38 4.11 23.32
CA GLU A 42 -10.06 3.90 22.05
C GLU A 42 -10.16 5.22 21.26
N ARG A 43 -10.45 6.34 21.91
CA ARG A 43 -10.55 7.62 21.21
C ARG A 43 -9.19 8.24 20.88
N ALA A 44 -8.20 8.07 21.76
CA ALA A 44 -6.86 8.66 21.62
C ALA A 44 -6.01 7.96 20.56
N PHE A 45 -6.19 6.65 20.37
CA PHE A 45 -5.31 5.83 19.54
C PHE A 45 -6.03 5.12 18.38
N THR A 46 -5.32 4.94 17.26
CA THR A 46 -5.92 4.46 16.00
C THR A 46 -6.25 2.97 15.97
N ASN A 47 -5.56 2.14 16.76
CA ASN A 47 -5.77 0.69 16.78
C ASN A 47 -6.91 0.30 17.75
N ASN A 48 -7.35 -0.96 17.73
CA ASN A 48 -8.49 -1.42 18.51
C ASN A 48 -8.05 -2.00 19.88
N VAL A 49 -8.11 -1.17 20.90
CA VAL A 49 -7.79 -1.45 22.31
C VAL A 49 -8.74 -2.50 22.90
N LEU A 50 -10.00 -2.59 22.46
CA LEU A 50 -10.97 -3.58 22.95
C LEU A 50 -10.57 -5.03 22.65
N LYS A 51 -9.64 -5.25 21.72
CA LYS A 51 -9.11 -6.59 21.42
C LYS A 51 -8.02 -7.04 22.39
N LEU A 52 -7.41 -6.12 23.13
CA LEU A 52 -6.32 -6.45 24.05
C LEU A 52 -6.86 -7.13 25.31
N LYS A 53 -6.26 -8.27 25.65
CA LYS A 53 -6.43 -8.93 26.94
C LYS A 53 -5.22 -8.64 27.82
N THR A 54 -5.34 -8.92 29.11
CA THR A 54 -4.18 -8.83 30.02
C THR A 54 -3.01 -9.66 29.49
N GLY A 55 -1.84 -9.02 29.36
CA GLY A 55 -0.64 -9.64 28.79
C GLY A 55 -0.48 -9.40 27.28
N ASP A 56 -1.45 -8.78 26.60
CA ASP A 56 -1.33 -8.40 25.20
C ASP A 56 -0.75 -6.98 25.05
N ALA A 57 0.02 -6.78 23.99
CA ALA A 57 0.47 -5.47 23.53
C ALA A 57 0.01 -5.22 22.09
N GLN A 58 0.05 -3.97 21.64
CA GLN A 58 -0.12 -3.65 20.22
C GLN A 58 0.61 -2.36 19.85
N TYR A 59 1.12 -2.34 18.62
CA TYR A 59 1.53 -1.09 17.97
C TYR A 59 0.30 -0.26 17.58
N THR A 60 0.34 1.04 17.83
CA THR A 60 -0.73 1.98 17.50
C THR A 60 -0.18 3.39 17.30
N LEU A 61 -1.00 4.28 16.74
CA LEU A 61 -0.63 5.67 16.48
C LEU A 61 -1.50 6.60 17.32
N MET A 62 -0.93 7.75 17.68
CA MET A 62 -1.65 8.93 18.14
C MET A 62 -1.61 9.99 17.04
N LEU A 63 -2.76 10.53 16.66
CA LEU A 63 -2.87 11.50 15.55
C LEU A 63 -3.23 12.90 16.06
N ASN A 64 -3.01 13.89 15.20
CA ASN A 64 -3.62 15.21 15.33
C ASN A 64 -4.99 15.25 14.64
N ASP A 65 -5.70 16.37 14.79
CA ASP A 65 -7.04 16.53 14.22
C ASP A 65 -7.01 16.54 12.68
N GLU A 66 -5.89 16.93 12.09
CA GLU A 66 -5.59 16.90 10.66
C GLU A 66 -5.22 15.49 10.13
N GLY A 67 -5.14 14.48 11.00
CA GLY A 67 -4.83 13.09 10.65
C GLY A 67 -3.35 12.78 10.44
N GLY A 68 -2.45 13.72 10.76
CA GLY A 68 -1.01 13.51 10.83
C GLY A 68 -0.57 12.79 12.11
N VAL A 69 0.57 12.11 12.06
CA VAL A 69 1.06 11.29 13.18
C VAL A 69 1.78 12.16 14.21
N VAL A 70 1.27 12.19 15.44
CA VAL A 70 1.86 12.89 16.59
C VAL A 70 2.88 12.01 17.29
N ASP A 71 2.58 10.72 17.42
CA ASP A 71 3.51 9.69 17.89
C ASP A 71 3.07 8.30 17.43
N ASP A 72 4.03 7.38 17.37
CA ASP A 72 3.81 5.95 17.28
C ASP A 72 4.30 5.23 18.53
N LEU A 73 3.53 4.26 19.03
CA LEU A 73 3.76 3.69 20.36
C LEU A 73 3.32 2.23 20.45
N ILE A 74 3.81 1.54 21.48
CA ILE A 74 3.30 0.23 21.88
C ILE A 74 2.45 0.39 23.14
N LEU A 75 1.19 -0.03 23.06
CA LEU A 75 0.25 -0.04 24.18
C LEU A 75 0.18 -1.45 24.79
N TYR A 76 0.50 -1.56 26.08
CA TYR A 76 0.50 -2.78 26.88
C TYR A 76 -0.76 -2.84 27.76
N CYS A 77 -1.51 -3.93 27.69
CA CYS A 77 -2.67 -4.19 28.53
C CYS A 77 -2.25 -4.88 29.84
N MET A 78 -1.86 -4.07 30.84
CA MET A 78 -1.40 -4.54 32.16
C MET A 78 -2.53 -5.25 32.91
N LYS A 79 -3.74 -4.69 32.87
CA LYS A 79 -4.95 -5.28 33.41
C LYS A 79 -6.16 -4.83 32.60
N SER A 80 -6.73 -5.74 31.82
CA SER A 80 -7.86 -5.49 30.93
C SER A 80 -8.97 -4.71 31.63
N GLY A 81 -9.34 -3.58 31.04
CA GLY A 81 -10.38 -2.69 31.56
C GLY A 81 -9.97 -1.74 32.67
N SER A 82 -8.71 -1.75 33.14
CA SER A 82 -8.34 -0.94 34.33
C SER A 82 -6.91 -0.38 34.35
N LEU A 83 -5.94 -1.00 33.69
CA LEU A 83 -4.55 -0.54 33.70
C LEU A 83 -3.86 -0.84 32.37
N TYR A 84 -3.27 0.19 31.78
CA TYR A 84 -2.51 0.13 30.54
C TYR A 84 -1.22 0.93 30.67
N MET A 85 -0.21 0.60 29.86
CA MET A 85 1.03 1.35 29.77
C MET A 85 1.39 1.57 28.31
N ALA A 86 1.73 2.80 27.91
CA ALA A 86 2.27 3.10 26.60
C ALA A 86 3.78 3.32 26.68
N ILE A 87 4.52 2.71 25.76
CA ILE A 87 5.92 3.08 25.50
C ILE A 87 5.95 4.00 24.27
N VAL A 88 6.31 5.27 24.49
CA VAL A 88 6.30 6.38 23.52
C VAL A 88 7.71 6.83 23.14
N ASN A 89 7.85 7.55 22.02
CA ASN A 89 9.16 8.04 21.59
C ASN A 89 9.74 9.05 22.58
N ALA A 90 11.05 8.93 22.84
CA ALA A 90 11.80 9.75 23.80
C ALA A 90 11.63 11.27 23.61
N SER A 91 11.60 11.73 22.35
CA SER A 91 11.45 13.16 22.04
C SER A 91 10.03 13.69 22.23
N ASN A 92 9.03 12.80 22.37
CA ASN A 92 7.62 13.16 22.41
C ASN A 92 7.01 13.03 23.82
N ILE A 93 7.73 12.55 24.83
CA ILE A 93 7.20 12.28 26.18
C ILE A 93 6.36 13.44 26.73
N GLU A 94 6.94 14.63 26.83
CA GLU A 94 6.25 15.80 27.38
C GLU A 94 5.06 16.23 26.52
N LYS A 95 5.22 16.17 25.19
CA LYS A 95 4.20 16.51 24.20
C LYS A 95 3.00 15.57 24.32
N ASP A 96 3.25 14.28 24.44
CA ASP A 96 2.24 13.24 24.49
C ASP A 96 1.49 13.26 25.81
N VAL A 97 2.20 13.36 26.93
CA VAL A 97 1.58 13.53 28.26
C VAL A 97 0.67 14.77 28.27
N SER A 98 1.17 15.92 27.78
CA SER A 98 0.39 17.16 27.76
C SER A 98 -0.86 17.04 26.89
N ARG A 99 -0.74 16.40 25.72
CA ARG A 99 -1.85 16.19 24.80
C ARG A 99 -2.91 15.25 25.37
N LEU A 100 -2.48 14.14 25.95
CA LEU A 100 -3.38 13.15 26.57
C LEU A 100 -4.09 13.75 27.79
N GLN A 101 -3.41 14.56 28.59
CA GLN A 101 -4.03 15.30 29.69
C GLN A 101 -5.06 16.32 29.21
N ALA A 102 -4.77 17.03 28.10
CA ALA A 102 -5.73 17.95 27.50
C ALA A 102 -6.98 17.21 26.99
N TYR A 103 -6.81 16.05 26.35
CA TYR A 103 -7.93 15.20 25.93
C TYR A 103 -8.75 14.69 27.11
N MET A 104 -8.10 14.25 28.18
CA MET A 104 -8.78 13.78 29.39
C MET A 104 -9.68 14.88 29.97
N GLN A 105 -9.18 16.11 30.04
CA GLN A 105 -9.97 17.27 30.50
C GLN A 105 -11.10 17.62 29.52
N GLN A 106 -10.81 17.70 28.22
CA GLN A 106 -11.77 18.09 27.19
C GLN A 106 -12.91 17.09 27.03
N TRP A 107 -12.64 15.80 27.23
CA TRP A 107 -13.61 14.72 27.09
C TRP A 107 -14.28 14.35 28.42
N GLU A 108 -13.96 15.06 29.51
CA GLU A 108 -14.52 14.87 30.84
C GLU A 108 -14.44 13.40 31.32
N CYS A 109 -13.30 12.74 31.07
CA CYS A 109 -13.09 11.32 31.38
C CYS A 109 -12.43 11.11 32.76
N ASP A 110 -12.87 10.09 33.50
CA ASP A 110 -12.18 9.60 34.70
C ASP A 110 -11.01 8.67 34.31
N VAL A 111 -9.88 9.30 34.00
CA VAL A 111 -8.61 8.62 33.71
C VAL A 111 -7.49 9.29 34.49
N THR A 112 -6.62 8.50 35.10
CA THR A 112 -5.34 8.93 35.66
C THR A 112 -4.23 8.60 34.67
N ILE A 113 -3.49 9.63 34.24
CA ILE A 113 -2.35 9.54 33.33
C ILE A 113 -1.08 9.84 34.14
N LYS A 114 -0.14 8.89 34.20
CA LYS A 114 1.12 9.03 34.94
C LYS A 114 2.31 8.79 34.03
N ASN A 115 3.21 9.78 33.94
CA ASN A 115 4.53 9.57 33.39
C ASN A 115 5.40 8.85 34.43
N VAL A 116 5.86 7.64 34.12
CA VAL A 116 6.73 6.83 34.99
C VAL A 116 8.12 6.60 34.39
N SER A 117 8.46 7.34 33.32
CA SER A 117 9.68 7.09 32.53
C SER A 117 10.97 7.13 33.37
N GLU A 118 11.12 8.09 34.28
CA GLU A 118 12.33 8.19 35.11
C GLU A 118 12.50 7.02 36.11
N LYS A 119 11.42 6.29 36.40
CA LYS A 119 11.42 5.19 37.37
C LYS A 119 11.78 3.85 36.74
N LEU A 120 11.67 3.73 35.42
CA LEU A 120 11.81 2.46 34.71
C LEU A 120 13.08 2.47 33.85
N GLY A 121 13.74 1.32 33.78
CA GLY A 121 14.75 1.00 32.79
C GLY A 121 14.16 0.07 31.75
N LEU A 122 14.62 0.17 30.50
CA LEU A 122 14.15 -0.64 29.39
C LEU A 122 15.34 -1.14 28.56
N PHE A 123 15.56 -2.45 28.55
CA PHE A 123 16.57 -3.09 27.72
C PHE A 123 15.93 -3.98 26.67
N ALA A 124 16.54 -4.08 25.49
CA ALA A 124 16.10 -4.99 24.45
C ALA A 124 17.19 -6.01 24.11
N VAL A 125 16.83 -7.30 24.08
CA VAL A 125 17.66 -8.40 23.60
C VAL A 125 17.06 -8.87 22.28
N GLN A 126 17.78 -8.70 21.17
CA GLN A 126 17.25 -8.90 19.82
C GLN A 126 18.21 -9.74 18.99
N GLY A 127 17.70 -10.69 18.21
CA GLY A 127 18.49 -11.57 17.34
C GLY A 127 18.09 -13.04 17.46
N PRO A 128 18.59 -13.91 16.56
CA PRO A 128 18.28 -15.34 16.54
C PRO A 128 18.46 -16.06 17.90
N ASN A 129 19.46 -15.65 18.69
CA ASN A 129 19.75 -16.27 19.99
C ASN A 129 19.02 -15.62 21.18
N ALA A 130 18.20 -14.58 20.94
CA ALA A 130 17.58 -13.80 22.01
C ALA A 130 16.72 -14.65 22.97
N LEU A 131 15.98 -15.62 22.44
CA LEU A 131 15.14 -16.52 23.25
C LEU A 131 15.97 -17.34 24.25
N GLU A 132 17.05 -17.97 23.81
CA GLU A 132 17.89 -18.82 24.67
C GLU A 132 18.66 -17.98 25.71
N ILE A 133 19.06 -16.77 25.34
CA ILE A 133 19.69 -15.81 26.24
C ILE A 133 18.71 -15.38 27.34
N VAL A 134 17.49 -14.99 26.97
CA VAL A 134 16.46 -14.56 27.93
C VAL A 134 16.03 -15.71 28.84
N LYS A 135 15.89 -16.93 28.32
CA LYS A 135 15.66 -18.13 29.14
C LYS A 135 16.78 -18.32 30.17
N SER A 136 18.04 -18.22 29.75
CA SER A 136 19.19 -18.36 30.64
C SER A 136 19.26 -17.26 31.70
N PHE A 137 18.89 -16.03 31.32
CA PHE A 137 18.77 -14.90 32.24
C PHE A 137 17.68 -15.12 33.29
N CYS A 138 16.51 -15.61 32.89
CA CYS A 138 15.40 -15.84 33.82
C CYS A 138 15.64 -17.05 34.76
N GLY A 139 16.31 -18.10 34.27
CA GLY A 139 16.53 -19.34 35.01
C GLY A 139 15.22 -19.95 35.54
N ASP A 140 15.28 -20.58 36.71
CA ASP A 140 14.11 -21.19 37.38
C ASP A 140 13.24 -20.18 38.18
N ALA A 141 13.59 -18.89 38.17
CA ALA A 141 13.09 -17.90 39.14
C ALA A 141 11.74 -17.24 38.77
N PHE A 142 11.15 -17.54 37.61
CA PHE A 142 10.05 -16.73 37.04
C PHE A 142 8.62 -17.10 37.52
N PHE A 143 8.44 -17.99 38.50
CA PHE A 143 7.11 -18.50 38.84
C PHE A 143 6.38 -17.64 39.90
N ASN A 144 5.45 -16.80 39.46
CA ASN A 144 4.34 -16.33 40.31
C ASN A 144 2.99 -16.30 39.56
N GLU A 145 1.92 -16.39 40.35
CA GLU A 145 0.57 -16.96 40.11
C GLU A 145 -0.32 -16.40 38.98
N VAL A 146 0.19 -15.57 38.05
CA VAL A 146 -0.61 -15.12 36.90
C VAL A 146 -0.44 -16.12 35.76
N ARG A 147 -1.35 -17.11 35.74
CA ARG A 147 -1.60 -18.14 34.72
C ARG A 147 -0.67 -18.16 33.50
N THR A 148 0.06 -19.27 33.39
CA THR A 148 0.68 -19.85 32.18
C THR A 148 1.67 -18.89 31.52
N VAL A 149 2.97 -19.14 31.60
CA VAL A 149 3.59 -20.11 30.70
C VAL A 149 4.99 -20.47 31.24
N ASN A 150 5.22 -21.74 31.57
CA ASN A 150 6.55 -22.30 31.82
C ASN A 150 7.41 -22.43 30.53
N ASP A 151 6.96 -21.86 29.41
CA ASP A 151 7.57 -21.96 28.09
C ASP A 151 7.75 -20.58 27.45
N PHE A 152 8.83 -19.86 27.74
CA PHE A 152 9.23 -18.65 26.99
C PHE A 152 9.08 -18.83 25.45
N GLU A 153 9.24 -20.06 24.98
CA GLU A 153 9.02 -20.52 23.59
C GLU A 153 7.62 -20.23 23.04
N LYS A 154 6.59 -20.28 23.90
CA LYS A 154 5.18 -20.11 23.52
C LYS A 154 4.69 -18.67 23.60
N MET A 155 5.49 -17.74 24.12
CA MET A 155 5.13 -16.31 24.09
C MET A 155 4.98 -15.86 22.65
N MET A 156 3.80 -15.40 22.24
CA MET A 156 3.60 -14.87 20.90
C MET A 156 4.18 -13.45 20.80
N ARG A 157 4.51 -13.00 19.59
CA ARG A 157 4.85 -11.58 19.37
C ARG A 157 3.75 -10.68 19.91
N PHE A 158 4.13 -9.54 20.48
CA PHE A 158 3.22 -8.61 21.15
C PHE A 158 2.47 -9.22 22.34
N THR A 159 3.11 -10.13 23.08
CA THR A 159 2.66 -10.54 24.42
C THR A 159 3.75 -10.26 25.45
N PHE A 160 3.36 -10.11 26.70
CA PHE A 160 4.26 -9.86 27.80
C PHE A 160 3.83 -10.58 29.09
N GLN A 161 4.79 -10.76 29.99
CA GLN A 161 4.57 -11.37 31.30
C GLN A 161 5.41 -10.67 32.36
N PHE A 162 4.97 -10.73 33.60
CA PHE A 162 5.75 -10.27 34.75
C PHE A 162 6.47 -11.43 35.40
N GLY A 163 7.64 -11.15 35.97
CA GLY A 163 8.31 -12.11 36.85
C GLY A 163 9.40 -11.46 37.68
N ASN A 164 10.13 -12.29 38.42
CA ASN A 164 11.21 -11.88 39.29
C ASN A 164 12.49 -12.61 38.91
N VAL A 165 13.57 -11.88 38.66
CA VAL A 165 14.88 -12.45 38.35
C VAL A 165 15.87 -11.92 39.37
N ARG A 166 16.39 -12.81 40.23
CA ARG A 166 17.36 -12.46 41.28
C ARG A 166 16.90 -11.30 42.18
N GLY A 167 15.62 -11.27 42.54
CA GLY A 167 15.04 -10.21 43.37
C GLY A 167 14.54 -8.99 42.58
N VAL A 168 14.83 -8.89 41.28
CA VAL A 168 14.38 -7.78 40.43
C VAL A 168 13.05 -8.15 39.77
N ASN A 169 11.99 -7.38 40.08
CA ASN A 169 10.73 -7.49 39.36
C ASN A 169 10.88 -6.86 37.97
N LEU A 170 10.39 -7.55 36.94
CA LEU A 170 10.44 -7.07 35.57
C LEU A 170 9.21 -7.49 34.77
N MET A 171 8.90 -6.69 33.76
CA MET A 171 8.01 -7.04 32.66
C MET A 171 8.86 -7.48 31.46
N LEU A 172 8.62 -8.70 30.98
CA LEU A 172 9.27 -9.26 29.80
C LEU A 172 8.26 -9.28 28.65
N ALA A 173 8.54 -8.53 27.59
CA ALA A 173 7.71 -8.43 26.40
C ALA A 173 8.40 -9.01 25.17
N ARG A 174 7.71 -9.79 24.33
CA ARG A 174 8.24 -10.27 23.04
C ARG A 174 7.95 -9.25 21.93
N THR A 175 8.62 -8.11 22.04
CA THR A 175 8.54 -6.94 21.17
C THR A 175 9.94 -6.56 20.69
N GLY A 176 10.02 -5.72 19.65
CA GLY A 176 11.31 -5.37 19.07
C GLY A 176 11.22 -4.43 17.87
N TYR A 177 12.34 -3.80 17.56
CA TYR A 177 12.47 -2.77 16.52
C TYR A 177 13.57 -3.09 15.50
N THR A 178 13.98 -4.35 15.39
CA THR A 178 15.13 -4.76 14.56
C THR A 178 14.73 -5.62 13.36
N GLY A 179 13.52 -6.18 13.36
CA GLY A 179 13.08 -7.23 12.41
C GLY A 179 13.33 -8.65 12.89
N GLU A 180 14.33 -8.82 13.75
CA GLU A 180 14.60 -10.11 14.40
C GLU A 180 13.53 -10.46 15.43
N ASP A 181 13.56 -11.70 15.89
CA ASP A 181 12.92 -12.04 17.15
C ASP A 181 13.68 -11.40 18.34
N GLY A 182 12.99 -11.24 19.46
CA GLY A 182 13.59 -10.58 20.60
C GLY A 182 12.61 -10.24 21.71
N PHE A 183 13.18 -9.73 22.79
CA PHE A 183 12.47 -9.39 24.00
C PHE A 183 12.90 -8.01 24.50
N GLU A 184 11.98 -7.34 25.18
CA GLU A 184 12.20 -6.12 25.94
C GLU A 184 11.96 -6.40 27.42
N LEU A 185 12.85 -5.91 28.27
CA LEU A 185 12.83 -6.06 29.73
C LEU A 185 12.64 -4.68 30.34
N CYS A 186 11.49 -4.47 30.96
CA CYS A 186 11.15 -3.24 31.69
C CYS A 186 11.19 -3.52 33.20
N PHE A 187 11.93 -2.73 33.96
CA PHE A 187 12.18 -2.96 35.39
C PHE A 187 12.48 -1.64 36.10
N GLU A 188 12.56 -1.63 37.44
CA GLU A 188 12.91 -0.42 38.19
C GLU A 188 14.35 0.03 37.89
N ASN A 189 14.52 1.30 37.49
CA ASN A 189 15.75 1.82 36.90
C ASN A 189 17.00 1.65 37.79
N GLU A 190 16.83 1.61 39.13
CA GLU A 190 17.92 1.35 40.07
C GLU A 190 18.63 -0.01 39.83
N HIS A 191 17.94 -0.97 39.23
CA HIS A 191 18.47 -2.30 38.92
C HIS A 191 19.13 -2.41 37.54
N ALA A 192 19.17 -1.33 36.74
CA ALA A 192 19.70 -1.35 35.36
C ALA A 192 21.11 -1.96 35.26
N HIS A 193 22.01 -1.56 36.15
CA HIS A 193 23.37 -2.09 36.16
C HIS A 193 23.44 -3.60 36.46
N LEU A 194 22.54 -4.12 37.30
CA LEU A 194 22.48 -5.55 37.64
C LEU A 194 21.95 -6.35 36.45
N VAL A 195 20.85 -5.90 35.85
CA VAL A 195 20.22 -6.56 34.71
C VAL A 195 21.15 -6.58 33.50
N TRP A 196 21.80 -5.44 33.19
CA TRP A 196 22.72 -5.31 32.06
C TRP A 196 23.90 -6.28 32.16
N ASN A 197 24.58 -6.27 33.31
CA ASN A 197 25.75 -7.12 33.52
C ASN A 197 25.38 -8.60 33.54
N HIS A 198 24.22 -8.95 34.11
CA HIS A 198 23.78 -10.34 34.14
C HIS A 198 23.40 -10.85 32.75
N LEU A 199 22.72 -10.05 31.91
CA LEU A 199 22.44 -10.39 30.52
C LEU A 199 23.72 -10.65 29.73
N LEU A 200 24.72 -9.76 29.85
CA LEU A 200 26.02 -9.94 29.20
C LEU A 200 26.77 -11.18 29.70
N GLU A 201 26.69 -11.48 30.99
CA GLU A 201 27.30 -12.67 31.58
C GLU A 201 26.70 -13.96 30.98
N VAL A 202 25.37 -14.11 31.02
CA VAL A 202 24.70 -15.33 30.52
C VAL A 202 24.70 -15.42 29.00
N GLY A 203 24.67 -14.28 28.32
CA GLY A 203 24.63 -14.19 26.86
C GLY A 203 25.99 -14.31 26.18
N LYS A 204 27.10 -14.27 26.94
CA LYS A 204 28.47 -14.20 26.39
C LYS A 204 28.79 -15.33 25.41
N ASP A 205 28.54 -16.58 25.81
CA ASP A 205 28.85 -17.75 24.99
C ASP A 205 27.82 -17.97 23.88
N MET A 206 26.71 -17.23 23.91
CA MET A 206 25.66 -17.18 22.88
C MET A 206 25.80 -15.99 21.92
N GLY A 207 26.90 -15.22 22.05
CA GLY A 207 27.20 -14.13 21.12
C GLY A 207 26.51 -12.80 21.41
N LEU A 208 25.97 -12.61 22.62
CA LEU A 208 25.32 -11.35 22.99
C LEU A 208 26.34 -10.21 23.02
N ALA A 209 26.14 -9.21 22.18
CA ALA A 209 26.96 -8.00 22.14
C ALA A 209 26.16 -6.76 22.57
N PRO A 210 26.76 -5.78 23.26
CA PRO A 210 26.13 -4.48 23.48
C PRO A 210 26.04 -3.71 22.15
N VAL A 211 24.89 -3.10 21.88
CA VAL A 211 24.57 -2.44 20.61
C VAL A 211 24.11 -0.99 20.83
N GLY A 212 24.68 -0.08 20.04
CA GLY A 212 24.36 1.34 20.08
C GLY A 212 23.26 1.76 19.09
N LEU A 213 22.93 3.06 19.13
CA LEU A 213 21.89 3.65 18.29
C LEU A 213 22.18 3.57 16.79
N GLY A 214 23.46 3.61 16.38
CA GLY A 214 23.82 3.55 14.96
C GLY A 214 23.41 2.23 14.31
N ALA A 215 23.68 1.11 14.98
CA ALA A 215 23.24 -0.20 14.51
C ALA A 215 21.70 -0.35 14.60
N ARG A 216 21.06 0.17 15.67
CA ARG A 216 19.59 0.21 15.79
C ARG A 216 18.94 0.86 14.56
N ASP A 217 19.46 2.00 14.12
CA ASP A 217 18.95 2.73 12.95
C ASP A 217 19.15 1.95 11.64
N THR A 218 20.28 1.25 11.47
CA THR A 218 20.47 0.40 10.28
C THR A 218 19.54 -0.82 10.27
N LEU A 219 19.29 -1.46 11.42
CA LEU A 219 18.44 -2.65 11.54
C LEU A 219 16.98 -2.33 11.23
N ARG A 220 16.45 -1.23 11.80
CA ARG A 220 15.07 -0.79 11.54
C ARG A 220 14.89 -0.35 10.09
N LEU A 221 15.90 0.30 9.50
CA LEU A 221 15.84 0.79 8.13
C LEU A 221 15.74 -0.35 7.12
N GLU A 222 16.49 -1.44 7.31
CA GLU A 222 16.39 -2.64 6.46
C GLU A 222 15.00 -3.28 6.49
N MET A 223 14.29 -3.16 7.61
CA MET A 223 12.91 -3.64 7.75
C MET A 223 11.86 -2.67 7.22
N GLY A 224 12.26 -1.46 6.84
CA GLY A 224 11.35 -0.38 6.49
C GLY A 224 10.53 0.11 7.69
N TYR A 225 11.01 -0.09 8.92
CA TYR A 225 10.34 0.44 10.10
C TYR A 225 10.51 1.96 10.18
N ALA A 226 9.39 2.62 10.46
CA ALA A 226 9.28 4.05 10.49
C ALA A 226 9.92 4.62 11.77
N LEU A 227 10.59 5.76 11.66
CA LEU A 227 11.12 6.52 12.78
C LEU A 227 10.39 7.87 12.88
N TYR A 228 9.90 8.21 14.07
CA TYR A 228 9.30 9.52 14.30
C TYR A 228 10.30 10.66 14.05
N GLY A 229 9.85 11.71 13.37
CA GLY A 229 10.70 12.78 12.84
C GLY A 229 11.26 12.50 11.45
N HIS A 230 11.21 11.25 10.98
CA HIS A 230 11.68 10.83 9.65
C HIS A 230 10.52 10.39 8.77
N GLU A 231 10.01 9.18 8.95
CA GLU A 231 8.87 8.68 8.18
C GLU A 231 7.54 9.15 8.74
N LEU A 232 7.48 9.40 10.06
CA LEU A 232 6.27 9.84 10.76
C LEU A 232 6.47 11.25 11.28
N ARG A 233 5.50 12.11 11.00
CA ARG A 233 5.47 13.52 11.42
C ARG A 233 4.02 13.98 11.42
N GLU A 234 3.79 15.13 12.04
CA GLU A 234 2.46 15.72 12.13
C GLU A 234 1.90 16.21 10.78
N ASP A 235 2.74 16.29 9.73
CA ASP A 235 2.32 16.55 8.35
C ASP A 235 2.14 15.28 7.51
N VAL A 236 2.41 14.09 8.06
CA VAL A 236 2.35 12.80 7.35
C VAL A 236 1.26 11.95 7.96
N ASN A 237 0.28 11.53 7.15
CA ASN A 237 -0.77 10.65 7.63
C ASN A 237 -0.34 9.17 7.59
N PRO A 238 -0.96 8.29 8.41
CA PRO A 238 -0.59 6.87 8.47
C PRO A 238 -0.64 6.13 7.13
N PHE A 239 -1.54 6.54 6.22
CA PHE A 239 -1.70 5.87 4.95
C PHE A 239 -0.53 6.15 4.01
N GLU A 240 -0.04 7.40 4.00
CA GLU A 240 1.19 7.79 3.28
C GLU A 240 2.41 7.00 3.78
N ALA A 241 2.46 6.68 5.08
CA ALA A 241 3.52 5.90 5.71
C ALA A 241 3.36 4.36 5.60
N ASN A 242 2.42 3.86 4.79
CA ASN A 242 2.06 2.44 4.66
C ASN A 242 1.52 1.77 5.95
N LEU A 243 1.06 2.54 6.95
CA LEU A 243 0.60 2.06 8.26
C LEU A 243 -0.93 1.82 8.36
N HIS A 244 -1.59 1.59 7.22
CA HIS A 244 -3.03 1.29 7.15
C HIS A 244 -3.48 0.16 8.10
N TRP A 245 -2.61 -0.82 8.36
CA TRP A 245 -2.91 -2.01 9.16
C TRP A 245 -3.15 -1.70 10.66
N VAL A 246 -2.66 -0.57 11.19
CA VAL A 246 -2.91 -0.12 12.59
C VAL A 246 -3.99 0.95 12.71
N VAL A 247 -4.64 1.34 11.61
CA VAL A 247 -5.73 2.32 11.63
C VAL A 247 -7.06 1.61 11.49
N LYS A 248 -7.85 1.58 12.56
CA LYS A 248 -9.15 0.89 12.58
C LYS A 248 -10.27 1.89 12.32
N MET A 249 -10.59 2.11 11.05
CA MET A 249 -11.61 3.09 10.61
C MET A 249 -13.04 2.79 11.10
N ASN A 250 -13.28 1.60 11.66
CA ASN A 250 -14.59 1.17 12.17
C ASN A 250 -14.89 1.59 13.63
N LYS A 251 -14.09 2.49 14.20
CA LYS A 251 -14.28 3.12 15.52
C LYS A 251 -14.09 4.63 15.39
N GLU A 252 -14.46 5.37 16.42
CA GLU A 252 -14.17 6.81 16.52
C GLU A 252 -12.80 7.01 17.17
N PHE A 253 -11.99 7.92 16.62
CA PHE A 253 -10.70 8.32 17.16
C PHE A 253 -10.30 9.70 16.59
N VAL A 254 -9.36 10.36 17.27
CA VAL A 254 -8.82 11.67 16.83
C VAL A 254 -8.23 11.57 15.41
N GLY A 255 -8.54 12.53 14.55
CA GLY A 255 -8.03 12.59 13.17
C GLY A 255 -8.78 11.72 12.16
N LYS A 256 -9.76 10.90 12.58
CA LYS A 256 -10.54 10.03 11.68
C LYS A 256 -11.19 10.80 10.53
N SER A 257 -11.90 11.89 10.82
CA SER A 257 -12.60 12.67 9.79
C SER A 257 -11.66 13.19 8.70
N SER A 258 -10.44 13.58 9.09
CA SER A 258 -9.40 14.04 8.16
C SER A 258 -8.85 12.88 7.31
N LEU A 259 -8.69 11.69 7.91
CA LEU A 259 -8.32 10.48 7.17
C LEU A 259 -9.41 10.03 6.18
N GLU A 260 -10.69 10.15 6.54
CA GLU A 260 -11.82 9.88 5.63
C GLU A 260 -11.85 10.86 4.45
N ALA A 261 -11.50 12.12 4.68
CA ALA A 261 -11.38 13.13 3.62
C ALA A 261 -10.13 12.90 2.72
N CYS A 262 -9.09 12.24 3.25
CA CYS A 262 -7.80 12.01 2.58
C CYS A 262 -7.60 10.59 2.04
N LEU A 263 -8.68 9.85 1.74
CA LEU A 263 -8.59 8.46 1.22
C LEU A 263 -7.73 8.33 -0.05
N LYS A 264 -7.65 9.39 -0.87
CA LYS A 264 -6.73 9.46 -2.00
C LYS A 264 -5.41 10.08 -1.54
N GLN A 265 -4.43 9.23 -1.23
CA GLN A 265 -3.11 9.66 -0.82
C GLN A 265 -2.44 10.52 -1.91
N LYS A 266 -1.85 11.63 -1.50
CA LYS A 266 -1.07 12.53 -2.36
C LYS A 266 0.41 12.20 -2.39
N ARG A 267 0.90 11.50 -1.37
CA ARG A 267 2.27 11.01 -1.27
C ARG A 267 2.27 9.56 -0.80
N ARG A 268 3.38 8.87 -1.00
CA ARG A 268 3.60 7.51 -0.51
C ARG A 268 5.05 7.29 -0.12
N LEU A 269 5.24 6.62 1.01
CA LEU A 269 6.54 6.17 1.46
C LEU A 269 7.01 4.98 0.61
N VAL A 270 8.19 5.11 0.01
CA VAL A 270 8.85 4.08 -0.78
C VAL A 270 10.23 3.78 -0.23
N GLY A 271 10.67 2.53 -0.34
CA GLY A 271 12.07 2.15 -0.14
C GLY A 271 12.85 2.30 -1.45
N PHE A 272 14.12 2.68 -1.38
CA PHE A 272 15.02 2.75 -2.52
C PHE A 272 16.38 2.13 -2.20
N VAL A 273 17.08 1.69 -3.25
CA VAL A 273 18.46 1.22 -3.22
C VAL A 273 19.25 2.08 -4.19
N ILE A 274 20.45 2.50 -3.81
CA ILE A 274 21.34 3.26 -4.69
C ILE A 274 22.30 2.29 -5.36
N ASP A 275 22.41 2.38 -6.69
CA ASP A 275 23.39 1.62 -7.47
C ASP A 275 24.77 2.30 -7.40
N SER A 276 25.30 2.42 -6.19
CA SER A 276 26.61 2.98 -5.87
C SER A 276 27.03 2.52 -4.48
N GLU A 277 28.28 2.10 -4.31
CA GLU A 277 28.82 1.69 -3.01
C GLU A 277 29.21 2.88 -2.12
N LYS A 278 29.30 4.09 -2.67
CA LYS A 278 29.92 5.24 -1.99
C LYS A 278 28.96 6.32 -1.56
N VAL A 279 27.71 6.29 -2.01
CA VAL A 279 26.76 7.39 -1.82
C VAL A 279 25.66 6.97 -0.88
N VAL A 280 25.59 7.61 0.29
CA VAL A 280 24.49 7.49 1.24
C VAL A 280 23.72 8.80 1.22
N LEU A 281 22.44 8.75 0.84
CA LEU A 281 21.55 9.89 0.94
C LEU A 281 21.12 10.08 2.39
N ARG A 282 20.97 11.33 2.82
CA ARG A 282 20.50 11.68 4.16
C ARG A 282 19.09 12.25 4.09
N GLN A 283 18.42 12.29 5.22
CA GLN A 283 17.12 12.94 5.36
C GLN A 283 17.13 14.34 4.74
N GLY A 284 16.06 14.68 4.01
CA GLY A 284 15.89 15.96 3.36
C GLY A 284 16.57 16.07 1.99
N ALA A 285 17.34 15.07 1.56
CA ALA A 285 17.79 15.01 0.17
C ALA A 285 16.58 15.01 -0.77
N ILE A 286 16.59 15.94 -1.73
CA ILE A 286 15.50 16.07 -2.69
C ILE A 286 15.55 14.88 -3.64
N VAL A 287 14.39 14.25 -3.82
CA VAL A 287 14.21 13.23 -4.84
C VAL A 287 13.68 13.94 -6.07
N GLU A 288 14.58 14.18 -7.01
CA GLU A 288 14.21 14.61 -8.34
C GLU A 288 13.99 13.36 -9.19
N GLY A 289 12.87 13.33 -9.91
CA GLY A 289 12.47 12.16 -10.65
C GLY A 289 11.77 12.56 -11.91
N LEU A 290 12.15 11.92 -13.00
CA LEU A 290 11.26 11.80 -14.13
C LEU A 290 10.20 10.76 -13.77
N MET A 291 8.94 11.16 -13.64
CA MET A 291 7.82 10.21 -13.67
C MET A 291 7.67 9.63 -15.09
N CYS A 292 8.71 8.92 -15.56
CA CYS A 292 8.81 8.35 -16.89
C CYS A 292 8.72 6.82 -16.79
N ILE A 293 7.67 6.26 -17.41
CA ILE A 293 7.46 4.81 -17.56
C ILE A 293 8.38 4.22 -18.66
N ASN A 294 9.14 5.05 -19.39
CA ASN A 294 10.05 4.61 -20.44
C ASN A 294 11.53 4.83 -20.06
N ARG A 295 12.29 3.73 -19.96
CA ARG A 295 13.75 3.70 -19.70
C ARG A 295 14.59 4.38 -20.79
N ASP A 296 14.02 4.71 -21.96
CA ASP A 296 14.80 5.10 -23.14
C ASP A 296 14.84 6.61 -23.43
N ARG A 297 14.33 7.47 -22.56
CA ARG A 297 14.37 8.94 -22.76
C ARG A 297 14.79 9.69 -21.49
N TYR A 298 16.08 9.63 -21.18
CA TYR A 298 16.70 10.42 -20.10
C TYR A 298 17.27 11.77 -20.57
N ALA A 299 17.33 12.04 -21.88
CA ALA A 299 18.16 13.13 -22.41
C ALA A 299 17.52 14.53 -22.43
N ASP A 300 16.19 14.65 -22.48
CA ASP A 300 15.52 15.93 -22.83
C ASP A 300 14.44 16.42 -21.84
N ASN A 301 14.30 15.79 -20.67
CA ASN A 301 13.27 16.19 -19.71
C ASN A 301 13.86 16.99 -18.53
N GLU A 302 13.17 18.05 -18.11
CA GLU A 302 13.45 18.74 -16.85
C GLU A 302 13.16 17.81 -15.67
N TRP A 303 14.10 17.73 -14.74
CA TRP A 303 13.94 16.94 -13.53
C TRP A 303 12.98 17.66 -12.58
N GLU A 304 11.87 17.02 -12.22
CA GLU A 304 10.90 17.58 -11.28
C GLU A 304 11.15 17.03 -9.88
N CYS A 305 10.95 17.88 -8.86
CA CYS A 305 10.94 17.44 -7.48
C CYS A 305 9.71 16.57 -7.23
N VAL A 306 9.92 15.27 -7.00
CA VAL A 306 8.86 14.30 -6.74
C VAL A 306 8.76 13.93 -5.26
N GLY A 307 9.65 14.43 -4.40
CA GLY A 307 9.60 14.15 -2.98
C GLY A 307 10.92 14.39 -2.26
N ALA A 308 11.05 13.81 -1.07
CA ALA A 308 12.25 13.91 -0.26
C ALA A 308 12.57 12.61 0.47
N VAL A 309 13.86 12.36 0.68
CA VAL A 309 14.37 11.25 1.48
C VAL A 309 13.97 11.45 2.95
N CYS A 310 13.39 10.42 3.55
CA CYS A 310 13.05 10.37 4.98
C CYS A 310 14.24 9.83 5.79
N SER A 311 14.75 8.65 5.40
CA SER A 311 15.91 8.03 6.02
C SER A 311 16.85 7.49 4.95
N GLY A 312 18.14 7.46 5.26
CA GLY A 312 19.11 6.82 4.38
C GLY A 312 20.40 6.46 5.10
N GLY A 313 20.90 5.28 4.76
CA GLY A 313 22.00 4.62 5.45
C GLY A 313 22.64 3.54 4.57
N TYR A 314 23.76 3.01 5.03
CA TYR A 314 24.33 1.81 4.44
C TYR A 314 23.71 0.58 5.11
N SER A 315 23.17 -0.35 4.32
CA SER A 315 22.68 -1.64 4.81
C SER A 315 23.86 -2.63 4.88
N PRO A 316 24.25 -3.09 6.08
CA PRO A 316 25.30 -4.09 6.22
C PRO A 316 24.88 -5.47 5.70
N THR A 317 23.57 -5.78 5.69
CA THR A 317 23.04 -7.06 5.18
C THR A 317 23.01 -7.10 3.66
N LEU A 318 22.54 -6.02 3.01
CA LEU A 318 22.45 -5.94 1.54
C LEU A 318 23.75 -5.46 0.90
N GLU A 319 24.70 -4.98 1.71
CA GLU A 319 25.96 -4.36 1.31
C GLU A 319 25.76 -3.21 0.29
N LYS A 320 24.70 -2.43 0.49
CA LYS A 320 24.30 -1.33 -0.39
C LYS A 320 23.74 -0.15 0.40
N PRO A 321 23.91 1.09 -0.08
CA PRO A 321 23.14 2.21 0.43
C PRO A 321 21.66 2.05 0.11
N ILE A 322 20.85 2.17 1.14
CA ILE A 322 19.39 2.10 1.07
C ILE A 322 18.77 3.31 1.76
N GLY A 323 17.49 3.54 1.50
CA GLY A 323 16.75 4.54 2.22
C GLY A 323 15.26 4.47 1.94
N THR A 324 14.56 5.41 2.54
CA THR A 324 13.13 5.63 2.40
C THR A 324 12.90 7.04 1.88
N ALA A 325 11.89 7.24 1.04
CA ALA A 325 11.50 8.55 0.57
C ALA A 325 9.99 8.68 0.57
N LEU A 326 9.49 9.86 0.90
CA LEU A 326 8.10 10.22 0.75
C LEU A 326 7.95 10.93 -0.60
N ILE A 327 7.31 10.25 -1.56
CA ILE A 327 7.19 10.75 -2.94
C ILE A 327 5.73 11.05 -3.30
N SER A 328 5.50 12.04 -4.15
CA SER A 328 4.17 12.36 -4.68
C SER A 328 3.60 11.18 -5.47
N THR A 329 2.33 10.88 -5.19
CA THR A 329 1.48 9.98 -5.97
C THR A 329 0.50 10.74 -6.85
N GLU A 330 0.43 12.08 -6.75
CA GLU A 330 -0.33 12.90 -7.67
C GLU A 330 0.34 12.83 -9.05
N LYS A 331 -0.31 12.08 -9.95
CA LYS A 331 0.04 12.07 -11.35
C LYS A 331 -0.78 13.14 -12.06
N GLU A 332 -0.10 14.11 -12.67
CA GLU A 332 -0.67 14.83 -13.81
C GLU A 332 -0.70 13.90 -15.04
N SER A 333 -1.53 12.86 -15.01
CA SER A 333 -1.79 12.08 -16.21
C SER A 333 -3.12 11.36 -16.16
N SER A 334 -3.96 11.71 -17.12
CA SER A 334 -5.18 11.01 -17.47
C SER A 334 -4.86 9.96 -18.53
N GLU A 335 -4.87 8.70 -18.14
CA GLU A 335 -4.44 7.62 -19.04
C GLU A 335 -5.63 6.92 -19.69
N LEU A 336 -5.53 6.72 -20.99
CA LEU A 336 -6.54 6.05 -21.79
C LEU A 336 -5.96 4.75 -22.34
N ARG A 337 -6.63 3.61 -22.21
CA ARG A 337 -6.00 2.34 -22.60
C ARG A 337 -6.95 1.43 -23.35
N ASP A 338 -6.41 0.78 -24.37
CA ASP A 338 -7.14 -0.04 -25.34
C ASP A 338 -6.86 -1.53 -25.09
N VAL A 339 -7.91 -2.34 -25.24
CA VAL A 339 -7.77 -3.79 -25.33
C VAL A 339 -8.82 -4.33 -26.30
N LEU A 340 -8.42 -4.69 -27.52
CA LEU A 340 -9.36 -5.31 -28.43
C LEU A 340 -9.86 -6.67 -27.94
N ARG A 341 -11.17 -6.85 -28.13
CA ARG A 341 -12.07 -7.87 -27.57
C ARG A 341 -12.43 -7.67 -26.10
N ALA A 342 -11.49 -7.63 -25.16
CA ALA A 342 -11.86 -7.48 -23.74
C ALA A 342 -12.57 -6.14 -23.49
N THR A 343 -12.06 -5.04 -24.04
CA THR A 343 -12.68 -3.71 -23.89
C THR A 343 -14.01 -3.62 -24.61
N THR A 344 -14.15 -4.19 -25.81
CA THR A 344 -15.44 -4.25 -26.51
C THR A 344 -16.47 -5.06 -25.71
N THR A 345 -16.06 -6.19 -25.13
CA THR A 345 -16.89 -7.01 -24.26
C THR A 345 -17.32 -6.26 -22.99
N ILE A 346 -16.39 -5.59 -22.31
CA ILE A 346 -16.67 -4.78 -21.12
C ILE A 346 -17.64 -3.66 -21.46
N THR A 347 -17.39 -2.93 -22.54
CA THR A 347 -18.25 -1.83 -23.01
C THR A 347 -19.65 -2.32 -23.35
N ALA A 348 -19.76 -3.46 -24.05
CA ALA A 348 -21.04 -4.07 -24.39
C ALA A 348 -21.82 -4.53 -23.14
N ALA A 349 -21.15 -5.18 -22.19
CA ALA A 349 -21.78 -5.62 -20.94
C ALA A 349 -22.36 -4.44 -20.15
N LEU A 350 -21.59 -3.37 -20.02
CA LEU A 350 -22.01 -2.14 -19.34
C LEU A 350 -23.17 -1.43 -20.06
N MET A 351 -23.11 -1.32 -21.39
CA MET A 351 -24.20 -0.78 -22.21
C MET A 351 -25.49 -1.60 -22.12
N ASN A 352 -25.37 -2.91 -21.88
CA ASN A 352 -26.49 -3.82 -21.66
C ASN A 352 -26.96 -3.87 -20.19
N GLY A 353 -26.49 -2.96 -19.34
CA GLY A 353 -26.99 -2.76 -17.98
C GLY A 353 -26.23 -3.51 -16.90
N ALA A 354 -25.05 -4.08 -17.18
CA ALA A 354 -24.18 -4.57 -16.11
C ALA A 354 -23.89 -3.45 -15.11
N LYS A 355 -23.93 -3.77 -13.81
CA LYS A 355 -23.67 -2.80 -12.74
C LYS A 355 -22.23 -2.31 -12.79
N GLU A 356 -21.30 -3.25 -12.95
CA GLU A 356 -19.86 -3.03 -13.05
C GLU A 356 -19.19 -4.29 -13.63
N VAL A 357 -17.96 -4.14 -14.12
CA VAL A 357 -17.13 -5.27 -14.57
C VAL A 357 -15.83 -5.30 -13.75
N VAL A 358 -15.55 -6.43 -13.11
CA VAL A 358 -14.34 -6.64 -12.30
C VAL A 358 -13.35 -7.48 -13.11
N PRO A 359 -12.22 -6.91 -13.58
CA PRO A 359 -11.19 -7.67 -14.27
C PRO A 359 -10.41 -8.54 -13.26
N CYS A 360 -10.20 -9.80 -13.60
CA CYS A 360 -9.45 -10.79 -12.82
C CYS A 360 -8.19 -11.21 -13.59
N ASP A 361 -7.10 -11.48 -12.87
CA ASP A 361 -5.82 -11.92 -13.43
C ASP A 361 -5.76 -13.45 -13.59
N THR A 362 -6.34 -14.17 -12.63
CA THR A 362 -6.34 -15.63 -12.58
C THR A 362 -7.74 -16.19 -12.32
N LEU A 363 -7.92 -17.47 -12.66
CA LEU A 363 -9.16 -18.18 -12.36
C LEU A 363 -9.37 -18.34 -10.85
N GLU A 364 -8.27 -18.47 -10.10
CA GLU A 364 -8.29 -18.53 -8.63
C GLU A 364 -8.81 -17.22 -8.03
N GLU A 365 -8.29 -16.07 -8.47
CA GLU A 365 -8.78 -14.75 -8.04
C GLU A 365 -10.28 -14.60 -8.34
N LEU A 366 -10.69 -14.97 -9.56
CA LEU A 366 -12.09 -14.90 -9.97
C LEU A 366 -12.99 -15.76 -9.06
N ASN A 367 -12.56 -16.98 -8.73
CA ASN A 367 -13.31 -17.88 -7.86
C ASN A 367 -13.38 -17.39 -6.40
N LEU A 368 -12.31 -16.77 -5.91
CA LEU A 368 -12.30 -16.14 -4.58
C LEU A 368 -13.27 -14.95 -4.52
N LEU A 369 -13.22 -14.06 -5.52
CA LEU A 369 -14.13 -12.91 -5.61
C LEU A 369 -15.59 -13.38 -5.74
N LYS A 370 -15.83 -14.40 -6.58
CA LYS A 370 -17.15 -15.03 -6.77
C LYS A 370 -17.77 -15.46 -5.44
N ALA A 371 -16.99 -16.00 -4.50
CA ALA A 371 -17.50 -16.42 -3.19
C ALA A 371 -18.04 -15.26 -2.34
N GLY A 372 -17.63 -14.02 -2.63
CA GLY A 372 -18.10 -12.81 -1.96
C GLY A 372 -19.42 -12.23 -2.51
N TYR A 373 -19.95 -12.76 -3.61
CA TYR A 373 -21.20 -12.28 -4.21
C TYR A 373 -22.35 -13.26 -3.97
N ALA A 374 -23.54 -12.72 -3.67
CA ALA A 374 -24.76 -13.52 -3.55
C ALA A 374 -25.13 -14.15 -4.91
N GLU A 375 -25.69 -15.36 -4.89
CA GLU A 375 -26.11 -16.06 -6.09
C GLU A 375 -27.11 -15.21 -6.91
N GLY A 376 -26.94 -15.19 -8.24
CA GLY A 376 -27.77 -14.38 -9.14
C GLY A 376 -27.38 -12.90 -9.25
N THR A 377 -26.50 -12.38 -8.37
CA THR A 377 -26.04 -10.98 -8.41
C THR A 377 -24.79 -10.76 -9.27
N TYR A 378 -24.19 -11.83 -9.76
CA TYR A 378 -22.99 -11.78 -10.60
C TYR A 378 -23.10 -12.71 -11.82
N VAL A 379 -22.22 -12.52 -12.79
CA VAL A 379 -21.98 -13.44 -13.90
C VAL A 379 -20.49 -13.54 -14.17
N THR A 380 -19.99 -14.74 -14.42
CA THR A 380 -18.59 -14.96 -14.75
C THR A 380 -18.41 -15.09 -16.25
N GLY A 381 -17.33 -14.54 -16.79
CA GLY A 381 -17.01 -14.73 -18.19
C GLY A 381 -15.54 -14.56 -18.48
N GLY A 382 -15.07 -15.13 -19.59
CA GLY A 382 -13.68 -15.00 -19.92
C GLY A 382 -13.12 -15.97 -20.93
N GLU A 383 -11.87 -15.75 -21.29
CA GLU A 383 -11.10 -16.58 -22.21
C GLU A 383 -9.64 -16.71 -21.79
N LYS A 384 -9.02 -17.82 -22.21
CA LYS A 384 -7.57 -18.02 -22.25
C LYS A 384 -7.20 -18.52 -23.65
N ASP A 385 -6.21 -17.89 -24.27
CA ASP A 385 -5.73 -18.21 -25.62
C ASP A 385 -6.86 -18.31 -26.67
N TYR A 386 -7.74 -17.31 -26.65
CA TYR A 386 -8.93 -17.14 -27.49
C TYR A 386 -10.05 -18.16 -27.25
N ALA A 387 -9.88 -19.11 -26.32
CA ALA A 387 -10.86 -20.12 -25.98
C ALA A 387 -11.61 -19.76 -24.69
N LYS A 388 -12.93 -20.01 -24.67
CA LYS A 388 -13.74 -19.86 -23.45
C LYS A 388 -13.17 -20.75 -22.34
N VAL A 389 -13.00 -20.20 -21.15
CA VAL A 389 -12.64 -20.96 -19.96
C VAL A 389 -13.86 -21.82 -19.55
N PRO A 390 -13.76 -23.17 -19.52
CA PRO A 390 -14.91 -24.06 -19.33
C PRO A 390 -15.73 -23.78 -18.06
N GLU A 391 -15.07 -23.33 -16.98
CA GLU A 391 -15.68 -23.06 -15.67
C GLU A 391 -16.49 -21.75 -15.63
N LEU A 392 -16.38 -20.90 -16.65
CA LEU A 392 -17.04 -19.59 -16.69
C LEU A 392 -18.36 -19.65 -17.46
N ALA A 393 -19.35 -18.86 -17.02
CA ALA A 393 -20.67 -18.87 -17.65
C ALA A 393 -20.61 -18.35 -19.10
N LEU A 394 -19.83 -17.29 -19.35
CA LEU A 394 -19.68 -16.66 -20.66
C LEU A 394 -18.23 -16.77 -21.19
N GLY A 395 -18.07 -16.64 -22.50
CA GLY A 395 -16.76 -16.42 -23.12
C GLY A 395 -16.43 -14.93 -23.18
N ASN A 396 -15.39 -14.54 -23.92
CA ASN A 396 -15.07 -13.12 -24.17
C ASN A 396 -15.72 -12.58 -25.47
N SER A 397 -16.87 -13.12 -25.90
CA SER A 397 -17.60 -12.60 -27.07
C SER A 397 -18.48 -11.43 -26.61
N PRO A 398 -18.35 -10.21 -27.15
CA PRO A 398 -19.18 -9.08 -26.74
C PRO A 398 -20.69 -9.34 -26.89
N GLN A 399 -21.05 -10.14 -27.88
CA GLN A 399 -22.45 -10.47 -28.19
C GLN A 399 -23.08 -11.38 -27.12
N SER A 400 -22.26 -12.13 -26.37
CA SER A 400 -22.74 -13.02 -25.31
C SER A 400 -23.21 -12.27 -24.04
N TYR A 401 -22.87 -10.98 -23.92
CA TYR A 401 -23.21 -10.13 -22.77
C TYR A 401 -24.51 -9.34 -23.00
N ALA A 402 -25.56 -10.01 -23.48
CA ALA A 402 -26.87 -9.41 -23.69
C ALA A 402 -27.56 -9.01 -22.36
N GLY A 403 -28.47 -8.03 -22.40
CA GLY A 403 -29.10 -7.47 -21.20
C GLY A 403 -29.83 -8.48 -20.32
N ALA A 404 -30.50 -9.48 -20.92
CA ALA A 404 -31.15 -10.57 -20.16
C ALA A 404 -30.15 -11.36 -19.28
N THR A 405 -28.88 -11.37 -19.66
CA THR A 405 -27.82 -12.10 -18.97
C THR A 405 -27.15 -11.25 -17.89
N VAL A 406 -26.84 -9.99 -18.20
CA VAL A 406 -25.91 -9.15 -17.42
C VAL A 406 -26.56 -7.99 -16.66
N SER A 407 -27.82 -7.64 -16.97
CA SER A 407 -28.47 -6.46 -16.38
C SER A 407 -28.53 -6.53 -14.85
N ASN A 408 -28.13 -5.42 -14.20
CA ASN A 408 -27.99 -5.25 -12.75
C ASN A 408 -27.05 -6.23 -12.04
N LYS A 409 -26.19 -6.95 -12.78
CA LYS A 409 -25.21 -7.88 -12.21
C LYS A 409 -23.79 -7.33 -12.28
N THR A 410 -22.93 -7.78 -11.37
CA THR A 410 -21.48 -7.60 -11.46
C THR A 410 -20.90 -8.67 -12.40
N VAL A 411 -20.12 -8.26 -13.39
CA VAL A 411 -19.44 -9.19 -14.31
C VAL A 411 -18.03 -9.44 -13.80
N LEU A 412 -17.68 -10.69 -13.47
CA LEU A 412 -16.31 -11.07 -13.17
C LEU A 412 -15.65 -11.58 -14.46
N LEU A 413 -14.67 -10.84 -14.97
CA LEU A 413 -14.10 -11.06 -16.30
C LEU A 413 -12.63 -11.48 -16.21
N LEU A 414 -12.27 -12.59 -16.85
CA LEU A 414 -10.88 -13.07 -16.98
C LEU A 414 -10.49 -13.15 -18.47
N THR A 415 -9.37 -12.57 -18.88
CA THR A 415 -8.89 -12.67 -20.27
C THR A 415 -7.40 -12.94 -20.33
N THR A 416 -6.89 -13.27 -21.52
CA THR A 416 -5.48 -13.58 -21.73
C THR A 416 -4.59 -12.37 -21.45
N ASN A 417 -4.92 -11.21 -22.03
CA ASN A 417 -4.11 -9.99 -21.90
C ASN A 417 -4.91 -8.79 -21.37
N GLY A 418 -6.20 -8.68 -21.70
CA GLY A 418 -6.96 -7.46 -21.44
C GLY A 418 -7.12 -7.10 -19.97
N THR A 419 -7.55 -8.06 -19.16
CA THR A 419 -7.77 -7.87 -17.72
C THR A 419 -6.45 -7.62 -16.99
N LEU A 420 -5.37 -8.31 -17.38
CA LEU A 420 -4.02 -8.05 -16.91
C LEU A 420 -3.53 -6.64 -17.27
N THR A 421 -3.75 -6.20 -18.51
CA THR A 421 -3.39 -4.86 -18.98
C THR A 421 -4.15 -3.79 -18.22
N ILE A 422 -5.46 -3.96 -17.99
CA ILE A 422 -6.29 -3.03 -17.23
C ILE A 422 -5.83 -2.94 -15.76
N LYS A 423 -5.50 -4.05 -15.11
CA LYS A 423 -5.01 -4.04 -13.72
C LYS A 423 -3.60 -3.45 -13.58
N LYS A 424 -2.69 -3.76 -14.52
CA LYS A 424 -1.36 -3.12 -14.55
C LYS A 424 -1.48 -1.62 -14.82
N ALA A 425 -2.44 -1.24 -15.67
CA ALA A 425 -2.73 0.14 -15.98
C ALA A 425 -3.29 0.95 -14.83
N SER A 426 -4.11 0.34 -13.96
CA SER A 426 -4.72 1.07 -12.85
C SER A 426 -3.71 1.58 -11.83
N LEU A 427 -2.50 1.01 -11.81
CA LEU A 427 -1.37 1.55 -11.04
C LEU A 427 -0.92 2.94 -11.52
N LEU A 428 -1.37 3.34 -12.71
CA LEU A 428 -0.94 4.53 -13.41
C LEU A 428 -1.96 5.66 -13.43
N GLY A 429 -3.19 5.42 -12.95
CA GLY A 429 -4.19 6.46 -12.70
C GLY A 429 -5.61 6.01 -13.06
N ASN A 430 -6.47 7.00 -13.35
CA ASN A 430 -7.79 6.73 -13.92
C ASN A 430 -7.60 6.09 -15.30
N VAL A 431 -8.16 4.90 -15.51
CA VAL A 431 -8.07 4.19 -16.79
C VAL A 431 -9.42 4.25 -17.48
N CYS A 432 -9.48 4.90 -18.63
CA CYS A 432 -10.64 4.82 -19.51
C CYS A 432 -10.40 3.77 -20.58
N LEU A 433 -11.43 2.97 -20.87
CA LEU A 433 -11.37 1.88 -21.81
C LEU A 433 -11.86 2.33 -23.20
N VAL A 434 -10.99 2.24 -24.19
CA VAL A 434 -11.31 2.57 -25.58
C VAL A 434 -11.35 1.33 -26.47
N CYS A 435 -12.27 1.32 -27.43
CA CYS A 435 -12.35 0.40 -28.56
C CYS A 435 -12.97 1.14 -29.76
N PHE A 436 -12.96 0.54 -30.95
CA PHE A 436 -13.60 1.14 -32.14
C PHE A 436 -15.05 1.58 -31.86
N ASN A 437 -15.80 0.77 -31.12
CA ASN A 437 -17.22 1.01 -30.88
C ASN A 437 -17.50 2.26 -30.03
N ASN A 438 -16.56 2.79 -29.25
CA ASN A 438 -16.79 3.94 -28.35
C ASN A 438 -15.80 5.10 -28.50
N VAL A 439 -14.98 5.10 -29.55
CA VAL A 439 -13.85 6.03 -29.70
C VAL A 439 -14.25 7.51 -29.64
N SER A 440 -15.40 7.91 -30.19
CA SER A 440 -15.89 9.29 -30.15
C SER A 440 -16.39 9.69 -28.76
N ALA A 441 -17.03 8.78 -28.03
CA ALA A 441 -17.42 9.05 -26.64
C ALA A 441 -16.20 9.29 -25.75
N ILE A 442 -15.14 8.52 -26.01
CA ILE A 442 -13.85 8.67 -25.34
C ILE A 442 -13.16 9.98 -25.73
N ARG A 443 -13.15 10.36 -27.01
CA ARG A 443 -12.67 11.67 -27.45
C ARG A 443 -13.39 12.81 -26.73
N GLU A 444 -14.71 12.81 -26.72
CA GLU A 444 -15.52 13.85 -26.05
C GLU A 444 -15.21 13.91 -24.56
N HIS A 445 -14.97 12.76 -23.94
CA HIS A 445 -14.54 12.70 -22.55
C HIS A 445 -13.18 13.36 -22.32
N LEU A 446 -12.19 13.05 -23.16
CA LEU A 446 -10.85 13.63 -23.12
C LEU A 446 -10.81 15.13 -23.45
N LEU A 447 -11.79 15.67 -24.17
CA LEU A 447 -11.87 17.09 -24.50
C LEU A 447 -12.45 17.97 -23.38
N LYS A 448 -12.99 17.37 -22.32
CA LYS A 448 -13.43 18.11 -21.12
C LYS A 448 -12.25 18.80 -20.42
N SER A 449 -12.51 19.92 -19.75
CA SER A 449 -11.51 20.83 -19.15
C SER A 449 -10.44 20.13 -18.31
N ASP A 450 -10.80 19.07 -17.60
CA ASP A 450 -9.95 18.41 -16.61
C ASP A 450 -8.78 17.61 -17.24
N TYR A 451 -8.74 17.50 -18.57
CA TYR A 451 -7.74 16.76 -19.33
C TYR A 451 -6.90 17.62 -20.29
N ARG A 452 -7.26 18.90 -20.49
CA ARG A 452 -6.58 19.78 -21.46
C ARG A 452 -5.13 20.07 -21.10
N GLU A 453 -4.82 20.11 -19.81
CA GLU A 453 -3.47 20.36 -19.30
C GLU A 453 -2.71 19.07 -18.96
N LYS A 454 -3.29 17.89 -19.24
CA LYS A 454 -2.73 16.58 -18.83
C LYS A 454 -2.14 15.79 -19.99
N LYS A 455 -1.07 15.05 -19.68
CA LYS A 455 -0.53 14.04 -20.59
C LYS A 455 -1.52 12.87 -20.70
N VAL A 456 -1.91 12.54 -21.93
CA VAL A 456 -2.72 11.36 -22.26
C VAL A 456 -1.84 10.28 -22.84
N TYR A 457 -1.77 9.15 -22.14
CA TYR A 457 -1.08 7.96 -22.61
C TYR A 457 -2.10 7.01 -23.23
N ILE A 458 -1.79 6.45 -24.41
CA ILE A 458 -2.55 5.39 -25.05
C ILE A 458 -1.76 4.08 -24.95
N VAL A 459 -2.27 3.10 -24.21
CA VAL A 459 -1.60 1.81 -24.04
C VAL A 459 -2.35 0.72 -24.79
N CYS A 460 -1.66 0.10 -25.74
CA CYS A 460 -2.09 -1.09 -26.45
C CYS A 460 -1.77 -2.33 -25.60
N SER A 461 -2.71 -3.26 -25.48
CA SER A 461 -2.53 -4.47 -24.66
C SER A 461 -1.42 -5.37 -25.17
N GLY A 462 -1.26 -5.47 -26.49
CA GLY A 462 -0.31 -6.41 -27.07
C GLY A 462 -0.67 -7.87 -26.74
N LYS A 463 0.28 -8.78 -27.03
CA LYS A 463 0.13 -10.20 -26.72
C LYS A 463 1.46 -10.81 -26.33
N ASN A 464 1.54 -11.40 -25.14
CA ASN A 464 2.78 -12.03 -24.62
C ASN A 464 4.00 -11.10 -24.71
N GLY A 465 3.81 -9.80 -24.45
CA GLY A 465 4.85 -8.77 -24.57
C GLY A 465 5.17 -8.33 -26.01
N MET A 466 4.47 -8.86 -27.01
CA MET A 466 4.63 -8.50 -28.41
C MET A 466 3.62 -7.43 -28.85
N PHE A 467 3.99 -6.70 -29.91
CA PHE A 467 3.16 -5.70 -30.58
C PHE A 467 1.89 -6.33 -31.20
N ALA A 468 0.74 -5.70 -30.95
CA ALA A 468 -0.54 -6.07 -31.56
C ALA A 468 -0.99 -4.97 -32.54
N SER A 469 -1.02 -5.32 -33.82
CA SER A 469 -1.35 -4.41 -34.92
C SER A 469 -2.78 -3.83 -34.84
N GLU A 470 -3.71 -4.58 -34.29
CA GLU A 470 -5.11 -4.24 -34.15
C GLU A 470 -5.35 -3.22 -33.03
N ASP A 471 -4.69 -3.39 -31.88
CA ASP A 471 -4.70 -2.41 -30.79
C ASP A 471 -4.10 -1.09 -31.29
N PHE A 472 -2.99 -1.17 -32.03
CA PHE A 472 -2.32 -0.01 -32.58
C PHE A 472 -3.16 0.72 -33.65
N LEU A 473 -3.98 -0.03 -34.39
CA LEU A 473 -4.94 0.53 -35.35
C LEU A 473 -6.04 1.36 -34.66
N CYS A 474 -6.60 0.84 -33.56
CA CYS A 474 -7.63 1.51 -32.79
C CYS A 474 -7.07 2.74 -32.03
N ALA A 475 -5.86 2.62 -31.46
CA ALA A 475 -5.11 3.76 -30.93
C ALA A 475 -4.93 4.86 -32.00
N GLY A 476 -4.55 4.49 -33.22
CA GLY A 476 -4.41 5.41 -34.33
C GLY A 476 -5.71 6.12 -34.71
N LEU A 477 -6.85 5.41 -34.71
CA LEU A 477 -8.17 6.01 -34.95
C LEU A 477 -8.52 7.07 -33.90
N LEU A 478 -8.29 6.77 -32.62
CA LEU A 478 -8.51 7.73 -31.55
C LEU A 478 -7.60 8.96 -31.71
N VAL A 479 -6.31 8.75 -31.96
CA VAL A 479 -5.36 9.85 -32.16
C VAL A 479 -5.79 10.73 -33.32
N ASP A 480 -6.19 10.13 -34.45
CA ASP A 480 -6.70 10.86 -35.61
C ASP A 480 -7.93 11.70 -35.23
N LYS A 481 -8.91 11.11 -34.56
CA LYS A 481 -10.11 11.83 -34.09
C LYS A 481 -9.79 12.98 -33.13
N LEU A 482 -8.83 12.81 -32.23
CA LEU A 482 -8.38 13.85 -31.29
C LEU A 482 -7.75 15.05 -32.01
N VAL A 483 -7.14 14.85 -33.19
CA VAL A 483 -6.43 15.92 -33.91
C VAL A 483 -7.13 16.46 -35.16
N THR A 484 -8.10 15.74 -35.75
CA THR A 484 -8.74 16.15 -37.03
C THR A 484 -10.16 16.71 -36.92
N GLU A 485 -10.93 16.39 -35.87
CA GLU A 485 -12.34 16.83 -35.75
C GLU A 485 -12.45 18.22 -35.08
N ARG A 486 -12.81 19.26 -35.86
CA ARG A 486 -12.71 20.72 -35.59
C ARG A 486 -13.43 21.27 -34.34
N ASN A 487 -12.91 22.44 -33.88
CA ASN A 487 -13.53 23.57 -33.15
C ASN A 487 -13.12 23.96 -31.71
N THR A 488 -11.90 23.65 -31.25
CA THR A 488 -11.28 24.49 -30.19
C THR A 488 -9.78 24.57 -30.36
N PHE A 489 -9.23 25.78 -30.16
CA PHE A 489 -7.81 26.02 -29.94
C PHE A 489 -7.25 25.07 -28.87
N GLU A 490 -5.98 24.68 -29.04
CA GLU A 490 -5.14 23.74 -28.26
C GLU A 490 -5.07 22.31 -28.82
N ASN A 491 -4.07 22.09 -29.68
CA ASN A 491 -3.76 20.80 -30.29
C ASN A 491 -3.11 19.87 -29.26
N PHE A 492 -3.54 18.60 -29.18
CA PHE A 492 -2.74 17.57 -28.54
C PHE A 492 -1.36 17.50 -29.20
N ILE A 493 -0.29 17.61 -28.41
CA ILE A 493 1.07 17.39 -28.89
C ILE A 493 1.28 15.88 -28.97
N LEU A 494 1.41 15.35 -30.19
CA LEU A 494 1.58 13.93 -30.42
C LEU A 494 3.05 13.53 -30.24
N GLY A 495 3.30 12.55 -29.37
CA GLY A 495 4.59 11.84 -29.35
C GLY A 495 4.76 10.93 -30.57
N ASP A 496 5.99 10.47 -30.81
CA ASP A 496 6.33 9.66 -32.01
C ASP A 496 5.46 8.41 -32.15
N ALA A 497 5.23 7.69 -31.06
CA ALA A 497 4.39 6.49 -31.08
C ALA A 497 2.94 6.80 -31.49
N ALA A 498 2.39 7.92 -31.02
CA ALA A 498 1.04 8.36 -31.40
C ALA A 498 1.00 8.80 -32.88
N ASN A 499 2.04 9.47 -33.37
CA ASN A 499 2.18 9.79 -34.80
C ASN A 499 2.26 8.54 -35.67
N VAL A 500 3.06 7.54 -35.27
CA VAL A 500 3.18 6.27 -35.99
C VAL A 500 1.86 5.50 -35.95
N ALA A 501 1.12 5.51 -34.83
CA ALA A 501 -0.22 4.93 -34.73
C ALA A 501 -1.19 5.61 -35.69
N ARG A 502 -1.18 6.94 -35.76
CA ARG A 502 -2.01 7.73 -36.68
C ARG A 502 -1.71 7.39 -38.15
N VAL A 503 -0.43 7.34 -38.54
CA VAL A 503 0.00 6.95 -39.89
C VAL A 503 -0.36 5.50 -40.22
N TYR A 504 -0.23 4.60 -39.25
CA TYR A 504 -0.66 3.21 -39.41
C TYR A 504 -2.17 3.12 -39.64
N TYR A 505 -2.96 3.87 -38.87
CA TYR A 505 -4.40 4.00 -39.04
C TYR A 505 -4.80 4.57 -40.41
N GLU A 506 -4.10 5.59 -40.91
CA GLU A 506 -4.42 6.20 -42.21
C GLU A 506 -4.45 5.17 -43.36
N LYS A 507 -3.62 4.11 -43.30
CA LYS A 507 -3.61 3.02 -44.30
C LYS A 507 -4.91 2.21 -44.34
N PHE A 508 -5.65 2.18 -43.23
CA PHE A 508 -6.89 1.43 -43.06
C PHE A 508 -8.11 2.34 -42.87
N ARG A 509 -7.98 3.65 -43.14
CA ARG A 509 -9.09 4.61 -43.03
C ARG A 509 -10.25 4.17 -43.92
N GLY A 510 -11.43 3.95 -43.31
CA GLY A 510 -12.61 3.45 -44.01
C GLY A 510 -12.62 1.94 -44.30
N ALA A 511 -11.58 1.20 -43.91
CA ALA A 511 -11.43 -0.23 -44.09
C ALA A 511 -10.96 -0.93 -42.78
N TYR A 512 -11.57 -0.55 -41.65
CA TYR A 512 -11.16 -1.01 -40.32
C TYR A 512 -11.23 -2.52 -40.16
N GLU A 513 -12.31 -3.13 -40.66
CA GLU A 513 -12.51 -4.58 -40.68
C GLU A 513 -11.32 -5.30 -41.33
N ALA A 514 -10.82 -4.80 -42.47
CA ALA A 514 -9.65 -5.37 -43.12
C ALA A 514 -8.39 -5.29 -42.25
N GLY A 515 -8.25 -4.22 -41.45
CA GLY A 515 -7.17 -4.10 -40.47
C GLY A 515 -7.26 -5.12 -39.33
N LEU A 516 -8.46 -5.36 -38.79
CA LEU A 516 -8.66 -6.39 -37.76
C LEU A 516 -8.48 -7.79 -38.35
N VAL A 517 -9.09 -8.11 -39.49
CA VAL A 517 -8.98 -9.42 -40.15
C VAL A 517 -7.52 -9.76 -40.50
N ASN A 518 -6.73 -8.77 -40.92
CA ASN A 518 -5.31 -8.95 -41.24
C ASN A 518 -4.38 -8.91 -40.02
N SER A 519 -4.90 -8.72 -38.81
CA SER A 519 -4.12 -8.84 -37.59
C SER A 519 -3.90 -10.29 -37.17
N GLU A 520 -2.91 -10.54 -36.31
CA GLU A 520 -2.71 -11.89 -35.75
C GLU A 520 -3.94 -12.35 -34.95
N SER A 521 -4.46 -11.51 -34.06
CA SER A 521 -5.64 -11.84 -33.24
C SER A 521 -6.89 -12.04 -34.08
N GLY A 522 -7.11 -11.20 -35.10
CA GLY A 522 -8.24 -11.37 -36.03
C GLY A 522 -8.18 -12.71 -36.77
N ARG A 523 -7.03 -13.06 -37.37
CA ARG A 523 -6.85 -14.38 -38.01
C ARG A 523 -7.10 -15.54 -37.05
N GLN A 524 -6.61 -15.44 -35.81
CA GLN A 524 -6.80 -16.48 -34.79
C GLN A 524 -8.27 -16.62 -34.41
N LEU A 525 -8.99 -15.52 -34.18
CA LEU A 525 -10.43 -15.53 -33.89
C LEU A 525 -11.23 -16.14 -35.05
N ILE A 526 -10.93 -15.76 -36.28
CA ILE A 526 -11.59 -16.28 -37.49
C ILE A 526 -11.34 -17.79 -37.63
N SER A 527 -10.10 -18.25 -37.41
CA SER A 527 -9.77 -19.68 -37.46
C SER A 527 -10.54 -20.51 -36.42
N LYS A 528 -11.01 -19.88 -35.34
CA LYS A 528 -11.84 -20.48 -34.28
C LYS A 528 -13.34 -20.25 -34.50
N GLY A 529 -13.76 -19.80 -35.68
CA GLY A 529 -15.17 -19.59 -36.03
C GLY A 529 -15.80 -18.32 -35.46
N MET A 530 -15.00 -17.36 -34.96
CA MET A 530 -15.48 -16.15 -34.29
C MET A 530 -15.51 -14.93 -35.22
N GLN A 531 -15.84 -15.10 -36.51
CA GLN A 531 -15.91 -14.00 -37.49
C GLN A 531 -16.85 -12.88 -37.04
N MET A 532 -18.04 -13.23 -36.54
CA MET A 532 -19.02 -12.25 -36.07
C MET A 532 -18.51 -11.38 -34.92
N ASP A 533 -17.60 -11.89 -34.08
CA ASP A 533 -16.97 -11.09 -33.03
C ASP A 533 -16.01 -10.05 -33.63
N VAL A 534 -15.24 -10.44 -34.65
CA VAL A 534 -14.34 -9.53 -35.37
C VAL A 534 -15.14 -8.43 -36.05
N ASP A 535 -16.23 -8.78 -36.73
CA ASP A 535 -17.12 -7.82 -37.40
C ASP A 535 -17.76 -6.86 -36.38
N PHE A 536 -18.15 -7.36 -35.20
CA PHE A 536 -18.70 -6.54 -34.13
C PHE A 536 -17.67 -5.56 -33.56
N CYS A 537 -16.44 -6.04 -33.31
CA CYS A 537 -15.32 -5.23 -32.83
C CYS A 537 -14.83 -4.19 -33.85
N ALA A 538 -15.04 -4.42 -35.16
CA ALA A 538 -14.63 -3.49 -36.21
C ALA A 538 -15.58 -2.29 -36.37
N LYS A 539 -16.78 -2.33 -35.78
CA LYS A 539 -17.76 -1.25 -35.87
C LYS A 539 -17.31 -0.03 -35.09
N VAL A 540 -17.30 1.12 -35.75
CA VAL A 540 -16.90 2.39 -35.15
C VAL A 540 -18.11 3.13 -34.57
N ASP A 541 -17.97 3.63 -33.35
CA ASP A 541 -18.92 4.54 -32.69
C ASP A 541 -20.36 4.01 -32.55
N THR A 542 -20.54 2.69 -32.42
CA THR A 542 -21.86 2.08 -32.16
C THR A 542 -22.29 2.08 -30.69
N MET A 543 -21.38 2.40 -29.76
CA MET A 543 -21.60 2.42 -28.31
C MET A 543 -21.10 3.75 -27.73
N PHE A 544 -21.99 4.68 -27.43
CA PHE A 544 -21.61 5.96 -26.81
C PHE A 544 -21.45 5.82 -25.29
N ALA A 545 -20.35 5.20 -24.87
CA ALA A 545 -20.03 4.90 -23.48
C ALA A 545 -18.57 5.20 -23.12
N VAL A 546 -18.36 5.62 -21.88
CA VAL A 546 -17.04 5.84 -21.29
C VAL A 546 -16.89 4.89 -20.11
N PRO A 547 -16.38 3.67 -20.32
CA PRO A 547 -16.05 2.76 -19.24
C PRO A 547 -14.77 3.22 -18.55
N VAL A 548 -14.81 3.36 -17.22
CA VAL A 548 -13.70 3.82 -16.40
C VAL A 548 -13.42 2.82 -15.30
N PHE A 549 -12.16 2.41 -15.17
CA PHE A 549 -11.69 1.58 -14.06
C PHE A 549 -11.41 2.47 -12.84
N GLN A 550 -12.14 2.23 -11.75
CA GLN A 550 -12.00 2.89 -10.45
C GLN A 550 -12.34 1.91 -9.32
N ASP A 551 -11.56 1.94 -8.24
CA ASP A 551 -11.81 1.12 -7.04
C ASP A 551 -11.97 -0.39 -7.32
N GLY A 552 -11.10 -0.93 -8.19
CA GLY A 552 -11.09 -2.36 -8.51
C GLY A 552 -12.15 -2.82 -9.53
N ALA A 553 -13.00 -1.93 -10.03
CA ALA A 553 -14.05 -2.27 -10.98
C ALA A 553 -14.20 -1.23 -12.10
N ILE A 554 -14.83 -1.64 -13.20
CA ILE A 554 -15.08 -0.81 -14.38
C ILE A 554 -16.56 -0.44 -14.39
N ARG A 555 -16.84 0.86 -14.44
CA ARG A 555 -18.20 1.41 -14.42
C ARG A 555 -18.36 2.43 -15.54
N LEU A 556 -19.59 2.67 -15.97
CA LEU A 556 -19.88 3.77 -16.89
C LEU A 556 -19.74 5.09 -16.15
N GLU A 557 -18.97 6.01 -16.72
CA GLU A 557 -18.94 7.37 -16.22
C GLU A 557 -20.30 8.05 -16.48
N LYS A 558 -20.80 8.77 -15.47
CA LYS A 558 -21.97 9.64 -15.63
C LYS A 558 -21.60 10.82 -16.51
N LEU A 559 -21.84 10.70 -17.81
CA LEU A 559 -21.74 11.84 -18.72
C LEU A 559 -22.75 12.92 -18.28
N ILE A 560 -22.27 14.10 -17.92
CA ILE A 560 -23.11 15.29 -17.75
C ILE A 560 -23.71 15.58 -19.12
N THR A 561 -24.93 15.11 -19.34
CA THR A 561 -25.64 15.24 -20.61
C THR A 561 -26.16 16.67 -20.75
N LYS A 562 -25.41 17.53 -21.45
CA LYS A 562 -26.10 18.51 -22.29
C LYS A 562 -26.73 17.71 -23.43
N LYS A 563 -28.05 17.49 -23.33
CA LYS A 563 -28.94 16.80 -24.28
C LYS A 563 -28.39 16.78 -25.72
N PHE A 564 -27.87 15.65 -26.17
CA PHE A 564 -27.88 15.32 -27.59
C PHE A 564 -29.25 14.73 -27.90
N LYS A 565 -30.10 15.50 -28.58
CA LYS A 565 -31.31 14.97 -29.19
C LYS A 565 -30.87 14.01 -30.30
N ARG A 566 -31.38 12.77 -30.25
CA ARG A 566 -31.43 11.88 -31.40
C ARG A 566 -32.14 12.63 -32.53
N VAL A 567 -31.45 12.86 -33.63
CA VAL A 567 -32.12 13.24 -34.88
C VAL A 567 -32.43 11.91 -35.56
N ASP A 568 -33.72 11.62 -35.72
CA ASP A 568 -34.24 10.44 -36.43
C ASP A 568 -33.84 10.45 -37.92
#